data_AF-A0A3N5SDU8-F1
#
_entry.id   AF-A0A3N5SDU8-F1
#
_cell.length_a   1.000
_cell.length_b   1.000
_cell.length_c   1.000
_cell.angle_alpha   90.00
_cell.angle_beta   90.00
_cell.angle_gamma   90.00
#
_symmetry.space_group_name_H-M   'P 1'
#
loop_
_entity.id
_entity.type
_entity.pdbx_description
1 polymer ?
#
loop_
_entity_poly.entity_id
_entity_poly.type
_entity_poly.pdbx_seq_one_letter_code
_entity_poly.pdbx_strand_id
1 'polypeptide(L)' 'MRTLQEDILILPKLFRRLISFMDCYADFGQLEAYMKKQRDNLQLWDGTKKRSLADLMKFSGRRMQMKTPVEDILFSPK' A
#
# COMPACT_ATOMS: atom_id res chain seq x y z
N MET A 1 15.10 -3.76 19.87
CA MET A 1 14.30 -2.52 19.83
C MET A 1 14.18 -2.13 18.37
N ARG A 2 13.01 -2.29 17.73
CA ARG A 2 12.80 -1.77 16.37
C ARG A 2 12.35 -0.33 16.50
N THR A 3 13.00 0.56 15.76
CA THR A 3 12.68 1.99 15.75
C THR A 3 11.53 2.23 14.77
N LEU A 4 10.58 3.10 15.12
CA LEU A 4 9.47 3.58 14.27
C LEU A 4 9.85 3.93 12.81
N GLN A 5 11.12 4.23 12.55
CA GLN A 5 11.66 4.47 11.21
C GLN A 5 11.54 3.26 10.25
N GLU A 6 11.58 2.02 10.75
CA GLU A 6 11.37 0.82 9.91
C GLU A 6 9.87 0.56 9.66
N ASP A 7 9.00 1.02 10.56
CA ASP A 7 7.57 0.72 10.59
C ASP A 7 6.69 1.70 9.79
N ILE A 8 7.16 2.91 9.47
CA ILE A 8 6.33 3.96 8.81
C ILE A 8 6.78 4.25 7.36
N LEU A 9 7.09 3.21 6.58
CA LEU A 9 7.30 3.37 5.13
C LEU A 9 5.99 3.34 4.31
N ILE A 10 4.86 2.94 4.93
CA ILE A 10 3.57 2.87 4.24
C ILE A 10 3.14 4.27 3.79
N LEU A 11 3.10 5.23 4.72
CA LEU A 11 2.49 6.54 4.46
C LEU A 11 3.20 7.33 3.34
N PRO A 12 4.54 7.50 3.33
CA PRO A 12 5.22 8.22 2.26
C PRO A 12 5.07 7.53 0.90
N LYS A 13 5.05 6.19 0.88
CA LYS A 13 4.91 5.40 -0.34
C LYS A 13 3.50 5.50 -0.93
N LEU A 14 2.49 5.39 -0.07
CA LEU A 14 1.08 5.53 -0.42
C LEU A 14 0.81 6.95 -0.91
N PHE A 15 1.32 7.97 -0.21
CA PHE A 15 1.21 9.36 -0.62
C PHE A 15 1.80 9.59 -2.03
N ARG A 16 3.04 9.18 -2.28
CA ARG A 16 3.68 9.32 -3.60
C ARG A 16 2.83 8.68 -4.71
N ARG A 17 2.26 7.49 -4.44
CA ARG A 17 1.42 6.79 -5.42
C ARG A 17 0.12 7.50 -5.70
N LEU A 18 -0.50 8.09 -4.69
CA LEU A 18 -1.74 8.86 -4.86
C LEU A 18 -1.50 10.12 -5.66
N ILE A 19 -0.40 10.84 -5.42
CA ILE A 19 -0.02 11.99 -6.26
C ILE A 19 0.16 11.56 -7.71
N SER A 20 1.00 10.55 -7.97
CA SER A 20 1.19 10.05 -9.34
C SER A 20 -0.08 9.52 -10.00
N PHE A 21 -1.04 9.00 -9.21
CA PHE A 21 -2.35 8.62 -9.72
C PHE A 21 -3.14 9.85 -10.18
N MET A 22 -3.22 10.88 -9.34
CA MET A 22 -3.93 12.13 -9.65
C MET A 22 -3.33 12.85 -10.86
N ASP A 23 -2.03 12.73 -11.09
CA ASP A 23 -1.36 13.31 -12.26
C ASP A 23 -1.70 12.58 -13.57
N CYS A 24 -1.96 11.27 -13.51
CA CYS A 24 -2.09 10.41 -14.70
C CYS A 24 -3.54 10.00 -15.02
N TYR A 25 -4.47 10.15 -14.07
CA TYR A 25 -5.81 9.59 -14.17
C TYR A 25 -6.87 10.61 -13.74
N ALA A 26 -7.88 10.79 -14.60
CA ALA A 26 -9.00 11.69 -14.33
C ALA A 26 -10.15 11.04 -13.54
N ASP A 27 -10.19 9.70 -13.48
CA ASP A 27 -11.27 8.95 -12.85
C ASP A 27 -10.79 8.08 -11.67
N PHE A 28 -11.36 8.32 -10.49
CA PHE A 28 -11.12 7.53 -9.28
C PHE A 28 -11.52 6.05 -9.40
N GLY A 29 -12.42 5.69 -10.33
CA GLY A 29 -12.74 4.29 -10.63
C GLY A 29 -11.52 3.46 -11.03
N GLN A 30 -10.44 4.11 -11.50
CA GLN A 30 -9.21 3.47 -11.95
C GLN A 30 -8.19 3.25 -10.82
N LEU A 31 -8.46 3.75 -9.61
CA LEU A 31 -7.51 3.74 -8.49
C LEU A 31 -7.15 2.31 -8.04
N GLU A 32 -8.13 1.41 -7.93
CA GLU A 32 -7.87 0.03 -7.54
C GLU A 32 -6.99 -0.68 -8.58
N ALA A 33 -7.31 -0.53 -9.86
CA ALA A 33 -6.54 -1.11 -10.95
C ALA A 33 -5.12 -0.55 -10.99
N TYR A 34 -4.96 0.76 -10.77
CA TYR A 34 -3.66 1.41 -10.66
C TYR A 34 -2.84 0.86 -9.49
N MET A 35 -3.44 0.76 -8.29
CA MET A 35 -2.74 0.26 -7.11
C MET A 35 -2.30 -1.20 -7.26
N LYS A 36 -3.11 -2.06 -7.90
CA LYS A 36 -2.74 -3.46 -8.19
C LYS A 36 -1.57 -3.60 -9.16
N LYS A 37 -1.37 -2.64 -10.07
CA LYS A 37 -0.20 -2.61 -10.97
C LYS A 37 1.08 -2.29 -10.21
N GLN A 38 0.98 -1.59 -9.09
CA GLN A 38 2.14 -1.28 -8.25
C GLN A 38 2.63 -2.54 -7.54
N ARG A 39 3.86 -2.95 -7.86
CA ARG A 39 4.50 -4.11 -7.23
C ARG A 39 5.14 -3.69 -5.90
N ASP A 40 4.81 -4.43 -4.86
CA ASP A 40 5.39 -4.32 -3.54
C ASP A 40 5.85 -5.69 -3.09
N ASN A 41 7.10 -5.80 -2.64
CA ASN A 41 7.54 -6.99 -1.92
C ASN A 41 7.19 -6.79 -0.45
N LEU A 42 5.96 -7.16 -0.08
CA LEU A 42 5.46 -7.07 1.29
C LEU A 42 5.57 -8.42 1.97
N GLN A 43 5.93 -8.38 3.24
CA GLN A 43 5.87 -9.52 4.14
C GLN A 43 5.04 -9.11 5.35
N LEU A 44 4.01 -9.87 5.66
CA LEU A 44 3.27 -9.69 6.90
C LEU A 44 4.03 -10.32 8.06
N TRP A 45 3.68 -9.93 9.28
CA TRP A 45 4.28 -10.46 10.50
C TRP A 45 4.20 -12.00 10.61
N ASP A 46 3.10 -12.59 10.12
CA ASP A 46 2.86 -14.04 10.07
C ASP A 46 3.71 -14.77 9.00
N GLY A 47 4.56 -14.06 8.26
CA GLY A 47 5.37 -14.59 7.17
C GLY A 47 4.68 -14.62 5.82
N THR A 48 3.41 -14.21 5.73
CA THR A 48 2.67 -14.14 4.47
C THR A 48 3.29 -13.12 3.54
N LYS A 49 3.66 -13.54 2.33
CA LYS A 49 4.18 -12.64 1.30
C LYS A 49 3.05 -12.11 0.41
N LYS A 50 3.01 -10.80 0.20
CA LYS A 50 2.10 -10.15 -0.76
C LYS A 50 2.90 -9.39 -1.81
N ARG A 51 2.34 -9.32 -3.02
CA ARG A 51 2.99 -8.72 -4.19
C ARG A 51 2.53 -7.29 -4.46
N SER A 52 1.51 -6.81 -3.75
CA SER A 52 1.00 -5.46 -3.87
C SER A 52 0.37 -4.99 -2.56
N LEU A 53 0.53 -3.70 -2.25
CA LEU A 53 -0.20 -3.04 -1.16
C LEU A 53 -1.72 -3.09 -1.40
N ALA A 54 -2.17 -3.16 -2.65
CA ALA A 54 -3.59 -3.28 -2.98
C ALA A 54 -4.22 -4.55 -2.39
N ASP A 55 -3.45 -5.63 -2.21
CA ASP A 55 -3.92 -6.88 -1.60
C ASP A 55 -4.30 -6.69 -0.13
N LEU A 56 -3.68 -5.69 0.54
CA LEU A 56 -3.91 -5.34 1.94
C LEU A 56 -4.96 -4.22 2.10
N MET A 57 -5.51 -3.73 0.99
CA MET A 57 -6.47 -2.61 0.99
C MET A 57 -7.86 -3.08 0.58
N LYS A 58 -8.88 -2.34 1.05
CA LYS A 58 -10.26 -2.39 0.58
C LYS A 58 -10.59 -1.08 -0.11
N PHE A 59 -11.15 -1.17 -1.30
CA PHE A 59 -11.63 -0.03 -2.07
C PHE A 59 -13.17 0.00 -2.02
N SER A 60 -13.74 1.19 -1.83
CA SER A 60 -15.20 1.40 -1.80
C SER A 60 -15.49 2.77 -2.41
N GLY A 61 -15.52 2.80 -3.74
CA GLY A 61 -15.55 4.05 -4.50
C GLY A 61 -14.33 4.91 -4.16
N ARG A 62 -14.56 6.11 -3.62
CA ARG A 62 -13.50 7.04 -3.19
C ARG A 62 -12.88 6.73 -1.83
N ARG A 63 -13.38 5.72 -1.11
CA ARG A 63 -12.83 5.31 0.19
C ARG A 63 -11.82 4.19 0.03
N MET A 64 -10.69 4.33 0.72
CA MET A 64 -9.66 3.31 0.86
C MET A 64 -9.46 3.00 2.33
N GLN A 65 -9.33 1.72 2.67
CA GLN A 65 -9.09 1.25 4.03
C GLN A 65 -8.05 0.14 4.01
N MET A 66 -7.23 0.06 5.04
CA MET A 66 -6.38 -1.10 5.27
C MET A 66 -7.22 -2.23 5.85
N LYS A 67 -7.13 -3.42 5.25
CA LYS A 67 -7.72 -4.66 5.79
C LYS A 67 -6.86 -5.25 6.91
N THR A 68 -5.54 -5.04 6.80
CA THR A 68 -4.53 -5.52 7.73
C THR A 68 -4.09 -4.36 8.62
N PRO A 69 -3.96 -4.56 9.94
CA PRO A 69 -3.34 -3.58 10.81
C PRO A 69 -2.00 -3.14 10.23
N VAL A 70 -1.74 -1.83 10.22
CA VAL A 70 -0.54 -1.28 9.55
C VAL A 70 0.73 -1.73 10.24
N GLU A 71 0.64 -2.05 11.53
CA GLU A 71 1.72 -2.55 12.38
C GLU A 71 2.18 -3.96 11.96
N ASP A 72 1.30 -4.73 11.30
CA ASP A 72 1.61 -6.10 10.87
C ASP A 72 2.26 -6.15 9.47
N ILE A 73 2.49 -5.00 8.83
CA ILE A 73 2.97 -4.91 7.45
C ILE A 73 4.45 -4.55 7.45
N LEU A 74 5.29 -5.51 7.06
CA LEU A 74 6.72 -5.28 6.85
C LEU A 74 7.00 -5.08 5.36
N PHE A 75 7.70 -4.01 5.01
CA PHE A 75 8.31 -3.92 3.70
C PHE A 75 9.61 -4.71 3.72
N SER A 76 9.79 -5.62 2.78
CA SER A 76 11.10 -6.20 2.58
C SER A 76 12.05 -5.07 2.16
N PRO A 77 13.15 -4.83 2.88
CA PRO A 77 14.23 -4.01 2.34
C PRO A 77 14.71 -4.68 1.04
N LYS A 78 15.04 -3.84 0.04
CA LYS A 78 15.68 -4.28 -1.19
C LYS A 78 17.15 -4.54 -0.95
#